data_AF-A0A432TAN3-F1
#
_entry.id   AF-A0A432TAN3-F1
#
_cell.length_a   1.000
_cell.length_b   1.000
_cell.length_c   1.000
_cell.angle_alpha   90.00
_cell.angle_beta   90.00
_cell.angle_gamma   90.00
#
_symmetry.space_group_name_H-M   'P 1'
#
loop_
_entity.id
_entity.type
_entity.pdbx_description
1 polymer ?
#
loop_
_entity_poly.entity_id
_entity_poly.type
_entity_poly.pdbx_seq_one_letter_code
_entity_poly.pdbx_strand_id
1 'polypeptide(L)'
;MKILIALWMLFMVNARATSEDESNFNLALSSKNVKHCVLIKKKDKKKECFGIIKRDTGYCNMIEDKDLQHKCLSFALSDITHCDRIESKIIKASCRALFR
;
A
#
# COMPACT_ATOMS: atom_id res chain seq x y z
N MET A 1 -27.21 -22.89 7.78
CA MET A 1 -27.46 -21.72 6.90
C MET A 1 -26.94 -20.38 7.44
N LYS A 2 -27.10 -20.02 8.73
CA LYS A 2 -26.63 -18.72 9.27
C LYS A 2 -25.12 -18.45 9.10
N ILE A 3 -24.28 -19.48 9.20
CA ILE A 3 -22.81 -19.36 9.04
C ILE A 3 -22.40 -19.03 7.59
N LEU A 4 -23.06 -19.62 6.58
CA LEU A 4 -22.76 -19.36 5.17
C LEU A 4 -23.06 -17.90 4.79
N ILE A 5 -24.16 -17.34 5.30
CA ILE A 5 -24.56 -15.96 5.05
C ILE A 5 -23.58 -14.97 5.69
N ALA A 6 -23.09 -15.25 6.90
CA ALA A 6 -22.10 -14.42 7.59
C ALA A 6 -20.75 -14.42 6.86
N LEU A 7 -20.29 -15.58 6.37
CA LEU A 7 -19.08 -15.70 5.57
C LEU A 7 -19.17 -14.94 4.24
N TRP A 8 -20.33 -15.00 3.57
CA TRP A 8 -20.58 -14.24 2.34
C TRP A 8 -20.57 -12.72 2.59
N MET A 9 -21.20 -12.25 3.67
CA MET A 9 -21.17 -10.84 4.04
C MET A 9 -19.76 -10.37 4.38
N LEU A 10 -18.99 -11.15 5.13
CA LEU A 10 -17.58 -10.87 5.43
C LEU A 10 -16.75 -10.75 4.15
N PHE A 11 -16.95 -11.66 3.19
CA PHE A 11 -16.24 -11.62 1.91
C PHE A 11 -16.58 -10.38 1.08
N MET A 12 -17.87 -10.05 0.98
CA MET A 12 -18.36 -8.85 0.26
C MET A 12 -17.85 -7.55 0.89
N VAL A 13 -17.84 -7.45 2.23
CA VAL A 13 -17.32 -6.29 2.95
C VAL A 13 -15.82 -6.14 2.74
N ASN A 14 -15.07 -7.24 2.75
CA ASN A 14 -13.62 -7.21 2.55
C ASN A 14 -13.24 -6.78 1.13
N ALA A 15 -13.97 -7.25 0.11
CA ALA A 15 -13.79 -6.82 -1.27
C ALA A 15 -14.02 -5.30 -1.43
N ARG A 16 -15.10 -4.77 -0.84
CA ARG A 16 -15.40 -3.33 -0.88
C ARG A 16 -14.29 -2.50 -0.22
N ALA A 17 -13.76 -2.96 0.90
CA ALA A 17 -12.65 -2.28 1.59
C ALA A 17 -11.38 -2.20 0.73
N THR A 18 -11.05 -3.26 -0.03
CA THR A 18 -9.86 -3.22 -0.92
C THR A 18 -10.00 -2.17 -2.04
N SER A 19 -11.19 -2.02 -2.62
CA SER A 19 -11.42 -1.00 -3.65
C SER A 19 -11.36 0.43 -3.11
N GLU A 20 -11.84 0.66 -1.88
CA GLU A 20 -11.79 1.98 -1.24
C GLU A 20 -10.37 2.36 -0.82
N ASP A 21 -9.57 1.39 -0.36
CA ASP A 21 -8.17 1.58 -0.01
C ASP A 21 -7.33 2.00 -1.22
N GLU A 22 -7.52 1.36 -2.38
CA GLU A 22 -6.86 1.77 -3.64
C GLU A 22 -7.26 3.19 -4.05
N SER A 23 -8.56 3.50 -4.01
CA SER A 23 -9.06 4.84 -4.36
C SER A 23 -8.45 5.92 -3.45
N ASN A 24 -8.48 5.71 -2.14
CA ASN A 24 -7.90 6.64 -1.17
C ASN A 24 -6.38 6.76 -1.33
N PHE A 25 -5.68 5.66 -1.63
CA PHE A 25 -4.24 5.69 -1.91
C PHE A 25 -3.93 6.55 -3.14
N ASN A 26 -4.64 6.34 -4.24
CA ASN A 26 -4.46 7.12 -5.46
C ASN A 26 -4.79 8.60 -5.27
N LEU A 27 -5.86 8.91 -4.54
CA LEU A 27 -6.22 10.28 -4.16
C LEU A 27 -5.14 10.92 -3.28
N ALA A 28 -4.56 10.17 -2.34
CA ALA A 28 -3.47 10.67 -1.51
C ALA A 28 -2.26 11.05 -2.36
N LEU A 29 -1.86 10.19 -3.32
CA LEU A 29 -0.73 10.43 -4.21
C LEU A 29 -0.96 11.63 -5.14
N SER A 30 -2.14 11.72 -5.76
CA SER A 30 -2.45 12.79 -6.71
C SER A 30 -2.57 14.16 -6.04
N SER A 31 -3.24 14.22 -4.88
CA SER A 31 -3.44 15.45 -4.11
C SER A 31 -2.29 15.78 -3.16
N LYS A 32 -1.34 14.85 -2.97
CA LYS A 32 -0.28 14.89 -1.95
C LYS A 32 -0.82 15.14 -0.54
N ASN A 33 -2.02 14.63 -0.23
CA ASN A 33 -2.73 14.90 1.01
C ASN A 33 -2.85 13.65 1.89
N VAL A 34 -2.22 13.70 3.06
CA VAL A 34 -2.24 12.61 4.04
C VAL A 34 -3.63 12.29 4.60
N LYS A 35 -4.61 13.19 4.46
CA LYS A 35 -6.00 12.94 4.92
C LYS A 35 -6.58 11.68 4.29
N HIS A 36 -6.26 11.41 3.02
CA HIS A 36 -6.72 10.19 2.36
C HIS A 36 -6.01 8.93 2.88
N CYS A 37 -4.73 9.02 3.28
CA CYS A 37 -4.03 7.90 3.91
C CYS A 37 -4.71 7.44 5.22
N VAL A 38 -5.32 8.35 5.98
CA VAL A 38 -6.03 8.02 7.23
C VAL A 38 -7.22 7.09 6.97
N LEU A 39 -7.88 7.24 5.82
CA LEU A 39 -9.10 6.51 5.46
C LEU A 39 -8.83 5.05 5.08
N ILE A 40 -7.62 4.73 4.63
CA ILE A 40 -7.18 3.39 4.25
C ILE A 40 -7.36 2.43 5.45
N LYS A 41 -7.89 1.23 5.23
CA LYS A 41 -8.14 0.22 6.27
C LYS A 41 -6.99 -0.77 6.40
N LYS A 42 -6.40 -1.21 5.29
CA LYS A 42 -5.26 -2.12 5.29
C LYS A 42 -4.04 -1.43 5.91
N LYS A 43 -3.58 -1.96 7.05
CA LYS A 43 -2.51 -1.35 7.88
C LYS A 43 -1.24 -1.06 7.09
N ASP A 44 -0.75 -2.04 6.34
CA ASP A 44 0.50 -1.90 5.58
C ASP A 44 0.36 -0.92 4.42
N LYS A 45 -0.79 -0.91 3.74
CA LYS A 45 -1.08 0.08 2.69
C LYS A 45 -1.21 1.50 3.25
N LYS A 46 -1.76 1.64 4.46
CA LYS A 46 -1.80 2.93 5.17
C LYS A 46 -0.39 3.43 5.48
N LYS A 47 0.46 2.57 6.05
CA LYS A 47 1.86 2.89 6.35
C LYS A 47 2.63 3.25 5.08
N GLU A 48 2.44 2.49 3.99
CA GLU A 48 2.99 2.79 2.65
C GLU A 48 2.58 4.19 2.20
N CYS A 49 1.29 4.52 2.27
CA CYS A 49 0.77 5.84 1.90
C CYS A 49 1.45 6.97 2.70
N PHE A 50 1.51 6.84 4.03
CA PHE A 50 2.18 7.83 4.87
C PHE A 50 3.68 7.96 4.56
N GLY A 51 4.38 6.84 4.38
CA GLY A 51 5.81 6.82 4.08
C GLY A 51 6.13 7.50 2.75
N ILE A 52 5.32 7.27 1.72
CA ILE A 52 5.52 7.90 0.40
C ILE A 52 5.21 9.40 0.45
N ILE A 53 4.03 9.80 0.97
CA ILE A 53 3.61 11.20 0.98
C ILE A 53 4.51 12.07 1.86
N LYS A 54 4.90 11.56 3.03
CA LYS A 54 5.78 12.29 3.96
C LYS A 54 7.27 12.12 3.65
N ARG A 55 7.63 11.23 2.72
CA ARG A 55 9.02 10.77 2.49
C ARG A 55 9.70 10.35 3.78
N ASP A 56 8.99 9.59 4.60
CA ASP A 56 9.42 9.18 5.93
C ASP A 56 9.60 7.66 5.97
N THR A 57 10.86 7.23 6.04
CA THR A 57 11.24 5.82 6.08
C THR A 57 10.80 5.13 7.37
N GLY A 58 10.54 5.87 8.44
CA GLY A 58 10.00 5.35 9.70
C GLY A 58 8.69 4.61 9.47
N TYR A 59 7.77 5.19 8.69
CA TYR A 59 6.52 4.51 8.33
C TYR A 59 6.76 3.28 7.45
N CYS A 60 7.68 3.34 6.48
CA CYS A 60 8.01 2.19 5.64
C CYS A 60 8.61 1.03 6.45
N ASN A 61 9.42 1.34 7.47
CA ASN A 61 10.04 0.34 8.34
C ASN A 61 9.01 -0.39 9.24
N MET A 62 7.84 0.21 9.47
CA MET A 62 6.75 -0.41 10.21
C MET A 62 5.91 -1.39 9.37
N ILE A 63 6.11 -1.45 8.05
CA ILE A 63 5.37 -2.36 7.16
C ILE A 63 5.82 -3.81 7.41
N GLU A 64 4.85 -4.73 7.55
CA GLU A 64 5.11 -6.14 7.83
C GLU A 64 5.43 -6.92 6.54
N ASP A 65 4.69 -6.64 5.46
CA ASP A 65 4.98 -7.15 4.11
C ASP A 65 6.32 -6.61 3.58
N LYS A 66 7.29 -7.51 3.36
CA LYS A 66 8.66 -7.12 2.94
C LYS A 66 8.73 -6.56 1.54
N ASP A 67 7.92 -7.04 0.62
CA ASP A 67 7.86 -6.53 -0.75
C ASP A 67 7.28 -5.12 -0.75
N LEU A 68 6.21 -4.90 0.03
CA LEU A 68 5.61 -3.57 0.19
C LEU A 68 6.53 -2.61 0.95
N GLN A 69 7.27 -3.10 1.95
CA GLN A 69 8.28 -2.32 2.67
C GLN A 69 9.38 -1.84 1.73
N HIS A 70 9.96 -2.73 0.94
CA HIS A 70 10.99 -2.37 -0.02
C HIS A 70 10.48 -1.42 -1.11
N LYS A 71 9.25 -1.63 -1.58
CA LYS A 71 8.59 -0.68 -2.48
C LYS A 71 8.41 0.69 -1.81
N CYS A 72 7.93 0.78 -0.57
CA CYS A 72 7.78 2.05 0.14
C CYS A 72 9.12 2.79 0.30
N LEU A 73 10.17 2.06 0.70
CA LEU A 73 11.52 2.61 0.88
C LEU A 73 12.08 3.16 -0.43
N SER A 74 11.86 2.48 -1.56
CA SER A 74 12.34 2.99 -2.86
C SER A 74 11.75 4.36 -3.18
N PHE A 75 10.45 4.56 -2.92
CA PHE A 75 9.80 5.86 -3.14
C PHE A 75 10.21 6.92 -2.12
N ALA A 76 10.24 6.57 -0.83
CA ALA A 76 10.57 7.53 0.23
C ALA A 76 12.01 8.06 0.09
N LEU A 77 12.94 7.20 -0.30
CA LEU A 77 14.36 7.55 -0.51
C LEU A 77 14.69 7.96 -1.95
N SER A 78 13.77 7.77 -2.89
CA SER A 78 14.03 7.90 -4.33
C SER A 78 15.21 7.01 -4.80
N ASP A 79 15.32 5.80 -4.25
CA ASP A 79 16.40 4.85 -4.51
C ASP A 79 15.83 3.54 -5.08
N ILE A 80 16.12 3.32 -6.38
CA ILE A 80 15.64 2.16 -7.13
C ILE A 80 16.23 0.82 -6.63
N THR A 81 17.37 0.83 -5.93
CA THR A 81 18.02 -0.40 -5.45
C THR A 81 17.14 -1.17 -4.46
N HIS A 82 16.22 -0.48 -3.77
CA HIS A 82 15.22 -1.13 -2.94
C HIS A 82 14.21 -1.95 -3.74
N CYS A 83 13.87 -1.57 -4.98
CA CYS A 83 13.01 -2.39 -5.84
C CYS A 83 13.64 -3.77 -6.14
N ASP A 84 14.97 -3.88 -6.11
CA ASP A 84 15.67 -5.12 -6.45
C ASP A 84 15.57 -6.17 -5.36
N ARG A 85 15.33 -5.73 -4.13
CA ARG A 85 15.12 -6.57 -2.93
C ARG A 85 13.72 -7.17 -2.84
N ILE A 86 12.79 -6.73 -3.70
CA ILE A 86 11.43 -7.28 -3.77
C ILE A 86 11.49 -8.71 -4.32
N GLU A 87 10.78 -9.65 -3.71
CA GLU A 87 10.74 -11.05 -4.16
C GLU A 87 9.67 -11.25 -5.24
N SER A 88 8.49 -10.68 -5.05
CA SER A 88 7.41 -10.74 -6.04
C SER A 88 7.81 -10.07 -7.36
N LYS A 89 7.82 -10.87 -8.43
CA LYS A 89 8.12 -10.39 -9.79
C LYS A 89 7.19 -9.27 -10.24
N ILE A 90 5.91 -9.36 -9.89
CA ILE A 90 4.89 -8.36 -10.27
C ILE A 90 5.14 -7.04 -9.55
N ILE A 91 5.36 -7.10 -8.23
CA ILE A 91 5.60 -5.89 -7.43
C ILE A 91 6.94 -5.25 -7.84
N LYS A 92 7.98 -6.06 -8.08
CA LYS A 92 9.28 -5.58 -8.56
C LYS A 92 9.16 -4.84 -9.90
N ALA A 93 8.44 -5.43 -10.86
CA ALA A 93 8.22 -4.80 -12.16
C ALA A 93 7.46 -3.47 -12.01
N SER A 94 6.39 -3.45 -11.21
CA SER A 94 5.64 -2.23 -10.90
C SER A 94 6.50 -1.15 -10.23
N CYS A 95 7.34 -1.53 -9.27
CA CYS A 95 8.26 -0.63 -8.58
C CYS A 95 9.23 0.02 -9.56
N ARG A 96 9.90 -0.77 -10.41
CA ARG A 96 10.86 -0.29 -11.40
C ARG A 96 10.22 0.57 -12.50
N ALA A 97 8.98 0.30 -12.87
CA ALA A 97 8.28 1.06 -13.92
C ALA A 97 8.12 2.55 -13.59
N LEU A 98 8.17 2.93 -12.31
CA LEU A 98 7.99 4.30 -11.85
C LEU A 98 9.30 5.13 -11.85
N PHE A 99 10.43 4.52 -12.22
CA PHE A 99 11.76 5.16 -12.29
C PHE A 99 12.32 5.24 -13.73
N ARG A 100 11.51 4.96 -14.74
CA ARG A 100 11.86 5.15 -16.17
C ARG A 100 11.43 6.54 -16.64
#